data_AF-A0A2N2CWD8-F1
#
_entry.id   AF-A0A2N2CWD8-F1
#
_cell.length_a   1.000
_cell.length_b   1.000
_cell.length_c   1.000
_cell.angle_alpha   90.00
_cell.angle_beta   90.00
_cell.angle_gamma   90.00
#
_symmetry.space_group_name_H-M   'P 1'
#
loop_
_entity.id
_entity.type
_entity.pdbx_description
1 polymer ?
#
loop_
_entity_poly.entity_id
_entity_poly.type
_entity_poly.pdbx_seq_one_letter_code
_entity_poly.pdbx_strand_id
1 'polypeptide(L)'
;MAKSKKELDKDLMFSKIMPALNSNPFSSDASSDQTEAEAEASPDSLSALRDKIFARSPSFQEAEAISTINVMESLVLKNVDAVIKRFNVCSCDRCRCDICAYALNALPARYAVVQSSAIEKVEAEIPKKVIMDALIKAAIQIRSHPHH
;
A
#
# COMPACT_ATOMS: atom_id res chain seq x y z
N MET A 1 -19.40 1.94 67.72
CA MET A 1 -19.18 3.30 67.19
C MET A 1 -17.84 3.36 66.46
N ALA A 2 -17.76 4.25 65.46
CA ALA A 2 -16.59 4.73 64.71
C ALA A 2 -15.96 3.77 63.67
N LYS A 3 -16.48 3.82 62.43
CA LYS A 3 -15.74 3.41 61.22
C LYS A 3 -15.04 4.64 60.61
N SER A 4 -13.87 4.35 60.05
CA SER A 4 -12.74 5.21 59.76
C SER A 4 -12.96 6.25 58.66
N LYS A 5 -12.17 7.32 58.79
CA LYS A 5 -12.14 8.54 57.97
C LYS A 5 -11.68 8.25 56.54
N LYS A 6 -12.41 8.87 55.59
CA LYS A 6 -12.05 9.20 54.21
C LYS A 6 -11.51 8.03 53.37
N GLU A 7 -12.44 7.19 52.90
CA GLU A 7 -12.27 6.58 51.59
C GLU A 7 -12.01 7.71 50.59
N LEU A 8 -10.77 7.78 50.13
CA LEU A 8 -10.35 8.71 49.10
C LEU A 8 -11.15 8.37 47.85
N ASP A 9 -12.02 9.30 47.45
CA ASP A 9 -12.92 9.15 46.32
C ASP A 9 -12.12 8.82 45.06
N LYS A 10 -12.18 7.55 44.69
CA LYS A 10 -11.41 6.93 43.62
C LYS A 10 -11.79 7.55 42.27
N ASP A 11 -13.02 8.04 42.15
CA ASP A 11 -13.56 8.62 40.91
C ASP A 11 -13.07 10.07 40.74
N LEU A 12 -12.92 10.79 41.86
CA LEU A 12 -12.28 12.11 41.90
C LEU A 12 -10.77 12.06 41.61
N MET A 13 -10.11 10.93 41.90
CA MET A 13 -8.74 10.69 41.45
C MET A 13 -8.66 10.31 39.98
N PHE A 14 -9.57 9.44 39.53
CA PHE A 14 -9.60 8.98 38.15
C PHE A 14 -9.84 10.13 37.16
N SER A 15 -10.78 11.02 37.48
CA SER A 15 -11.08 12.22 36.68
C SER A 15 -9.88 13.19 36.57
N LYS A 16 -9.01 13.23 37.58
CA LYS A 16 -7.82 14.09 37.59
C LYS A 16 -6.60 13.44 36.95
N ILE A 17 -6.48 12.11 37.03
CA ILE A 17 -5.36 11.35 36.46
C ILE A 17 -5.57 11.10 34.96
N MET A 18 -6.82 11.04 34.49
CA MET A 18 -7.16 10.89 33.06
C MET A 18 -8.03 12.05 32.53
N PRO A 19 -7.44 13.23 32.25
CA PRO A 19 -8.19 14.40 31.76
C PRO A 19 -8.85 14.20 30.39
N ALA A 20 -8.31 13.28 29.57
CA ALA A 20 -8.76 13.04 28.20
C ALA A 20 -10.18 12.46 28.09
N LEU A 21 -10.70 11.84 29.17
CA LEU A 21 -12.06 11.27 29.18
C LEU A 21 -13.13 12.34 29.49
N ASN A 22 -12.79 13.39 30.24
CA ASN A 22 -13.72 14.49 30.53
C ASN A 22 -13.89 15.46 29.35
N SER A 23 -12.89 15.57 28.47
CA SER A 23 -12.94 16.44 27.29
C SER A 23 -13.30 15.71 26.00
N ASN A 24 -13.51 14.39 26.04
CA ASN A 24 -13.94 13.63 24.88
C ASN A 24 -15.48 13.58 24.84
N PRO A 25 -16.13 14.08 23.78
CA PRO A 25 -17.60 14.05 23.64
C PRO A 25 -18.17 12.64 23.40
N PHE A 26 -17.37 11.59 23.61
CA PHE A 26 -17.68 10.20 23.29
C PHE A 26 -17.68 9.27 24.51
N SER A 27 -17.37 9.78 25.72
CA SER A 27 -17.27 8.96 26.94
C SER A 27 -18.47 9.08 27.88
N SER A 28 -19.51 9.86 27.53
CA SER A 28 -20.72 10.00 28.35
C SER A 28 -21.69 8.82 28.26
N ASP A 29 -21.55 7.90 27.30
CA ASP A 29 -22.58 6.90 26.98
C ASP A 29 -22.16 5.44 27.22
N ALA A 30 -21.38 5.17 28.28
CA ALA A 30 -21.01 3.80 28.60
C ALA A 30 -21.22 3.43 30.07
N SER A 31 -22.48 3.45 30.52
CA SER A 31 -23.08 2.25 31.16
C SER A 31 -24.55 2.43 31.57
N SER A 32 -25.36 1.47 31.08
CA SER A 32 -26.70 0.98 31.51
C SER A 32 -28.00 1.73 31.14
N ASP A 33 -28.73 1.05 30.25
CA ASP A 33 -30.19 0.88 30.10
C ASP A 33 -31.12 2.06 29.74
N GLN A 34 -31.65 1.93 28.51
CA GLN A 34 -33.00 2.27 28.03
C GLN A 34 -33.67 3.53 28.58
N THR A 35 -33.75 4.59 27.76
CA THR A 35 -35.01 5.25 27.36
C THR A 35 -34.74 6.08 26.10
N GLU A 36 -35.66 5.98 25.14
CA GLU A 36 -35.73 6.81 23.93
C GLU A 36 -35.72 8.31 24.29
N ALA A 37 -34.77 9.07 23.74
CA ALA A 37 -34.89 10.51 23.60
C ALA A 37 -34.01 10.98 22.43
N GLU A 38 -34.67 11.35 21.35
CA GLU A 38 -34.12 12.01 20.18
C GLU A 38 -33.35 13.27 20.59
N ALA A 39 -32.03 13.24 20.49
CA ALA A 39 -31.21 14.45 20.42
C ALA A 39 -30.88 14.70 18.95
N GLU A 40 -31.69 15.53 18.30
CA GLU A 40 -31.43 16.02 16.94
C GLU A 40 -30.08 16.73 16.88
N ALA A 41 -29.05 16.02 16.47
CA ALA A 41 -27.83 16.63 15.98
C ALA A 41 -28.19 17.37 14.68
N SER A 42 -28.36 18.69 14.77
CA SER A 42 -28.59 19.54 13.60
C SER A 42 -27.56 19.19 12.50
N PRO A 43 -28.02 18.88 11.28
CA PRO A 43 -27.17 18.38 10.20
C PRO A 43 -26.04 19.37 9.85
N ASP A 44 -26.23 20.65 10.16
CA ASP A 44 -25.27 21.72 9.88
C ASP A 44 -23.99 21.61 10.71
N SER A 45 -24.07 21.13 11.96
CA SER A 45 -22.90 21.00 12.85
C SER A 45 -21.98 19.85 12.43
N LEU A 46 -22.56 18.70 12.07
CA LEU A 46 -21.84 17.54 11.56
C LEU A 46 -21.30 17.78 10.15
N SER A 47 -22.04 18.52 9.31
CA SER A 47 -21.60 18.91 7.97
C SER A 47 -20.43 19.91 8.04
N ALA A 48 -20.47 20.88 8.95
CA ALA A 48 -19.36 21.82 9.16
C ALA A 48 -18.10 21.14 9.72
N LEU A 49 -18.23 20.11 10.54
CA LEU A 49 -17.10 19.29 11.00
C LEU A 49 -16.54 18.42 9.89
N ARG A 50 -17.41 17.81 9.07
CA ARG A 50 -17.02 17.06 7.87
C ARG A 50 -16.22 17.96 6.92
N ASP A 51 -16.69 19.16 6.64
CA ASP A 51 -16.00 20.08 5.74
C ASP A 51 -14.65 20.53 6.30
N LYS A 52 -14.48 20.64 7.61
CA LYS A 52 -13.19 20.97 8.24
C LYS A 52 -12.22 19.79 8.29
N ILE A 53 -12.71 18.56 8.48
CA ILE A 53 -11.90 17.34 8.51
C ILE A 53 -11.49 16.92 7.09
N PHE A 54 -12.38 17.10 6.11
CA PHE A 54 -12.16 16.79 4.71
C PHE A 54 -11.80 18.01 3.85
N ALA A 55 -11.58 19.19 4.45
CA ALA A 55 -10.79 20.29 3.86
C ALA A 55 -9.33 19.85 3.76
N ARG A 56 -9.11 18.81 2.96
CA ARG A 56 -7.83 18.44 2.42
C ARG A 56 -7.33 19.68 1.70
N SER A 57 -6.27 20.28 2.23
CA SER A 57 -5.60 21.41 1.59
C SER A 57 -5.51 21.14 0.08
N PRO A 58 -5.97 22.07 -0.80
CA PRO A 58 -5.90 21.89 -2.25
C PRO A 58 -4.46 21.83 -2.77
N SER A 59 -3.45 21.99 -1.90
CA SER A 59 -2.04 21.84 -2.24
C SER A 59 -1.48 20.46 -1.84
N PHE A 60 -2.17 19.37 -2.15
CA PHE A 60 -1.46 18.10 -2.33
C PHE A 60 -0.70 18.21 -3.65
N GLN A 61 0.48 18.84 -3.60
CA GLN A 61 1.44 18.70 -4.68
C GLN A 61 1.83 17.23 -4.66
N GLU A 62 1.39 16.47 -5.68
CA GLU A 62 1.98 15.18 -6.00
C GLU A 62 3.47 15.44 -6.21
N ALA A 63 4.26 15.26 -5.16
CA ALA A 63 5.70 15.34 -5.26
C ALA A 63 6.09 14.29 -6.30
N GLU A 64 6.62 14.75 -7.44
CA GLU A 64 7.02 13.89 -8.53
C GLU A 64 7.94 12.81 -7.95
N ALA A 65 7.42 11.59 -7.85
CA ALA A 65 8.11 10.51 -7.16
C ALA A 65 9.32 10.10 -8.02
N ILE A 66 10.50 10.53 -7.59
CA ILE A 66 11.77 10.10 -8.14
C ILE A 66 12.06 8.71 -7.58
N SER A 67 12.20 7.71 -8.44
CA SER A 67 12.47 6.32 -8.04
C SER A 67 13.66 5.74 -8.80
N THR A 68 14.32 4.78 -8.17
CA THR A 68 15.40 4.00 -8.77
C THR A 68 14.82 2.69 -9.31
N ILE A 69 14.98 2.43 -10.60
CA ILE A 69 14.38 1.27 -11.26
C ILE A 69 15.43 0.57 -12.12
N ASN A 70 15.39 -0.77 -12.15
CA ASN A 70 16.09 -1.56 -13.16
C ASN A 70 15.26 -1.57 -14.46
N VAL A 71 15.76 -0.90 -15.50
CA VAL A 71 15.02 -0.76 -16.76
C VAL A 71 14.84 -2.12 -17.47
N MET A 72 15.77 -3.06 -17.24
CA MET A 72 15.66 -4.40 -17.82
C MET A 72 14.48 -5.18 -17.23
N GLU A 73 14.16 -4.95 -15.96
CA GLU A 73 13.08 -5.64 -15.25
C GLU A 73 11.71 -5.26 -15.82
N SER A 74 11.46 -3.96 -15.99
CA SER A 74 10.19 -3.49 -16.56
C SER A 74 9.99 -4.00 -17.98
N LEU A 75 11.05 -4.04 -18.79
CA LEU A 75 11.00 -4.56 -20.15
C LEU A 75 10.80 -6.08 -20.19
N VAL A 76 11.43 -6.84 -19.28
CA VAL A 76 11.22 -8.28 -19.18
C VAL A 76 9.76 -8.57 -18.81
N LEU A 77 9.23 -7.93 -17.77
CA LEU A 77 7.84 -8.15 -17.32
C LEU A 77 6.82 -7.87 -18.42
N LYS A 78 7.03 -6.84 -19.25
CA LYS A 78 6.15 -6.52 -20.39
C LYS A 78 6.15 -7.59 -21.49
N ASN A 79 7.26 -8.32 -21.67
CA ASN A 79 7.44 -9.25 -22.78
C ASN A 79 7.28 -10.73 -22.40
N VAL A 80 7.38 -11.09 -21.11
CA VAL A 80 7.31 -12.49 -20.64
C VAL A 80 6.03 -13.19 -21.09
N ASP A 81 4.88 -12.55 -20.93
CA ASP A 81 3.58 -13.16 -21.28
C ASP A 81 3.45 -13.43 -22.78
N ALA A 82 4.07 -12.60 -23.62
CA ALA A 82 4.12 -12.82 -25.07
C ALA A 82 5.01 -14.02 -25.42
N VAL A 83 6.12 -14.21 -24.71
CA VAL A 83 7.04 -15.35 -24.92
C VAL A 83 6.41 -16.66 -24.46
N ILE A 84 5.77 -16.67 -23.28
CA ILE A 84 5.08 -17.87 -22.75
C ILE A 84 4.04 -18.38 -23.77
N LYS A 85 3.22 -17.47 -24.33
CA LYS A 85 2.22 -17.82 -25.36
C LYS A 85 2.83 -18.32 -26.67
N ARG A 86 3.97 -17.79 -27.10
CA ARG A 86 4.64 -18.20 -28.35
C ARG A 86 5.32 -19.56 -28.24
N PHE A 87 5.92 -19.87 -27.09
CA PHE A 87 6.68 -21.10 -26.88
C PHE A 87 5.88 -22.21 -26.17
N ASN A 88 4.60 -21.96 -25.87
CA ASN A 88 3.70 -22.88 -25.17
C ASN A 88 4.31 -23.43 -23.87
N VAL A 89 4.90 -22.54 -23.07
CA VAL A 89 5.45 -22.89 -21.74
C VAL A 89 4.33 -22.88 -20.72
N CYS A 90 4.48 -23.63 -19.62
CA CYS A 90 3.55 -23.62 -18.50
C CYS A 90 3.33 -22.18 -17.99
N SER A 91 2.07 -21.80 -17.79
CA SER A 91 1.66 -20.46 -17.37
C SER A 91 1.49 -20.32 -15.86
N CYS A 92 2.01 -21.26 -15.05
CA CYS A 92 1.96 -21.13 -13.60
C CYS A 92 2.88 -20.01 -13.11
N ASP A 93 2.54 -19.42 -11.96
CA ASP A 93 3.31 -18.32 -11.39
C ASP A 93 4.77 -18.71 -11.10
N ARG A 94 5.02 -19.98 -10.75
CA ARG A 94 6.39 -20.51 -10.56
C ARG A 94 7.21 -20.42 -11.85
N CYS A 95 6.73 -21.02 -12.94
CA CYS A 95 7.44 -20.97 -14.23
C CYS A 95 7.60 -19.53 -14.73
N ARG A 96 6.59 -18.67 -14.52
CA ARG A 96 6.67 -17.26 -14.92
C ARG A 96 7.78 -16.53 -14.17
N CYS A 97 7.85 -16.70 -12.85
CA CYS A 97 8.91 -16.13 -12.02
C CYS A 97 10.28 -16.71 -12.37
N ASP A 98 10.38 -18.01 -12.64
CA ASP A 98 11.63 -18.67 -13.04
C ASP A 98 12.14 -18.11 -14.37
N ILE A 99 11.25 -17.87 -15.35
CA ILE A 99 11.62 -17.29 -16.66
C ILE A 99 12.18 -15.87 -16.44
N CYS A 100 11.49 -15.06 -15.64
CA CYS A 100 11.95 -13.72 -15.30
C CYS A 100 13.33 -13.75 -14.61
N ALA A 101 13.51 -14.62 -13.61
CA ALA A 101 14.75 -14.73 -12.87
C ALA A 101 15.92 -15.17 -13.77
N TYR A 102 15.72 -16.20 -14.60
CA TYR A 102 16.75 -16.69 -15.50
C TYR A 102 17.13 -15.64 -16.56
N ALA A 103 16.14 -14.93 -17.11
CA ALA A 103 16.37 -13.86 -18.07
C ALA A 103 17.11 -12.67 -17.44
N LEU A 104 16.70 -12.23 -16.25
CA LEU A 104 17.34 -11.09 -15.56
C LEU A 104 18.75 -11.40 -15.08
N ASN A 105 19.03 -12.63 -14.66
CA ASN A 105 20.38 -13.05 -14.29
C ASN A 105 21.33 -13.15 -15.49
N ALA A 106 20.81 -13.41 -16.69
CA ALA A 106 21.60 -13.46 -17.91
C ALA A 106 21.84 -12.07 -18.53
N LEU A 107 21.00 -11.08 -18.22
CA LEU A 107 21.07 -9.72 -18.75
C LEU A 107 21.92 -8.82 -17.83
N PRO A 108 22.69 -7.87 -18.38
CA PRO A 108 23.36 -6.87 -17.56
C PRO A 108 22.33 -5.94 -16.92
N ALA A 109 22.33 -5.83 -15.59
CA ALA A 109 21.42 -4.93 -14.88
C ALA A 109 21.71 -3.47 -15.25
N ARG A 110 20.65 -2.68 -15.51
CA ARG A 110 20.77 -1.25 -15.83
C ARG A 110 19.82 -0.47 -14.93
N TYR A 111 20.38 0.11 -13.88
CA TYR A 111 19.64 0.98 -12.97
C TYR A 111 19.65 2.41 -13.48
N ALA A 112 18.48 3.04 -13.46
CA ALA A 112 18.30 4.44 -13.78
C ALA A 112 17.48 5.13 -12.67
N VAL A 113 17.83 6.39 -12.38
CA VAL A 113 17.04 7.26 -11.52
C VAL A 113 16.10 8.04 -12.42
N VAL A 114 14.80 7.81 -12.30
CA VAL A 114 13.82 8.34 -13.23
C VAL A 114 12.59 8.85 -12.49
N GLN A 115 12.04 9.96 -12.97
CA GLN A 115 10.70 10.39 -12.60
C GLN A 115 9.67 9.49 -13.28
N SER A 116 8.51 9.26 -12.66
CA SER A 116 7.46 8.38 -13.20
C SER A 116 7.08 8.68 -14.66
N SER A 117 7.15 9.93 -15.10
CA SER A 117 6.84 10.37 -16.47
C SER A 117 7.89 10.02 -17.52
N ALA A 118 9.12 9.69 -17.12
CA ALA A 118 10.24 9.47 -18.05
C ALA A 118 10.66 8.00 -18.19
N ILE A 119 10.01 7.07 -17.48
CA ILE A 119 10.34 5.63 -17.52
C ILE A 119 10.27 5.08 -18.96
N GLU A 120 9.22 5.42 -19.72
CA GLU A 120 9.03 4.94 -21.08
C GLU A 120 10.12 5.42 -22.06
N LYS A 121 10.70 6.60 -21.82
CA LYS A 121 11.78 7.14 -22.65
C LYS A 121 13.06 6.31 -22.48
N VAL A 122 13.41 6.00 -21.24
CA VAL A 122 14.60 5.20 -20.92
C VAL A 122 14.44 3.77 -21.42
N GLU A 123 13.23 3.21 -21.35
CA GLU A 123 12.94 1.90 -21.93
C GLU A 123 13.09 1.85 -23.46
N ALA A 124 12.75 2.93 -24.16
CA ALA A 124 12.82 3.00 -25.62
C ALA A 124 14.26 3.01 -26.16
N GLU A 125 15.23 3.49 -25.37
CA GLU A 125 16.65 3.51 -25.73
C GLU A 125 17.27 2.10 -25.77
N ILE A 126 16.66 1.13 -25.09
CA ILE A 126 17.24 -0.22 -24.95
C ILE A 126 16.87 -1.10 -26.14
N PRO A 127 17.86 -1.78 -26.77
CA PRO A 127 17.57 -2.68 -27.89
C PRO A 127 16.79 -3.91 -27.44
N LYS A 128 15.52 -4.00 -27.88
CA LYS A 128 14.60 -5.12 -27.59
C LYS A 128 15.14 -6.50 -27.99
N LYS A 129 16.05 -6.57 -28.96
CA LYS A 129 16.62 -7.84 -29.46
C LYS A 129 17.33 -8.64 -28.36
N VAL A 130 18.10 -7.96 -27.50
CA VAL A 130 18.88 -8.59 -26.42
C VAL A 130 17.96 -9.23 -25.38
N ILE A 131 16.85 -8.54 -25.06
CA ILE A 131 15.86 -8.99 -24.09
C ILE A 131 15.11 -10.21 -24.60
N MET A 132 14.69 -10.18 -25.87
CA MET A 132 13.99 -11.31 -26.47
C MET A 132 14.88 -12.56 -26.55
N ASP A 133 16.17 -12.42 -26.90
CA ASP A 133 17.09 -13.56 -26.92
C ASP A 133 17.25 -14.20 -25.52
N ALA A 134 17.45 -13.38 -24.48
CA ALA A 134 17.51 -13.86 -23.11
C ALA A 134 16.22 -14.56 -22.65
N LEU A 135 15.06 -13.99 -23.00
CA LEU A 135 13.75 -14.59 -22.69
C LEU A 135 13.52 -15.92 -23.41
N ILE A 136 13.94 -16.02 -24.68
CA ILE A 136 13.82 -17.27 -25.45
C ILE A 136 14.69 -18.36 -24.82
N LYS A 137 15.94 -18.03 -24.47
CA LYS A 137 16.85 -18.95 -23.79
C LYS A 137 16.27 -19.42 -22.44
N ALA A 138 15.73 -18.50 -21.64
CA ALA A 138 15.07 -18.80 -20.38
C ALA A 138 13.85 -19.73 -20.56
N ALA A 139 12.98 -19.40 -21.52
CA ALA A 139 11.78 -20.18 -21.82
C ALA A 139 12.11 -21.61 -22.26
N ILE A 140 13.14 -21.80 -23.10
CA ILE A 140 13.59 -23.13 -23.53
C ILE A 140 14.13 -23.94 -22.34
N GLN A 141 14.92 -23.30 -21.47
CA GLN A 141 15.50 -23.95 -20.29
C GLN A 141 14.41 -24.47 -19.34
N ILE A 142 13.43 -23.63 -19.01
CA ILE A 142 12.37 -23.99 -18.04
C ILE A 142 11.39 -24.97 -18.65
N ARG A 143 11.14 -24.90 -19.96
CA ARG A 143 10.36 -25.92 -20.66
C ARG A 143 11.03 -27.30 -20.58
N SER A 144 12.36 -27.36 -20.61
CA SER A 144 13.09 -28.63 -20.49
C SER A 144 13.14 -29.17 -19.06
N HIS A 145 13.18 -28.29 -18.05
CA HIS A 145 13.31 -28.64 -16.64
C HIS A 145 12.34 -27.80 -15.79
N PRO A 146 11.04 -28.11 -15.81
CA PRO A 146 10.06 -27.39 -15.00
C PRO A 146 10.24 -27.69 -13.51
N HIS A 147 10.16 -26.65 -12.67
CA HIS A 147 10.18 -26.75 -11.21
C HIS A 147 8.76 -26.66 -10.61
N HIS A 148 7.79 -27.34 -11.22
CA HIS A 148 6.40 -27.37 -10.78
C HIS A 148 5.87 -28.80 -10.60
#